data_AF-A0A2N0V0Y9-F1
#
_entry.id   AF-A0A2N0V0Y9-F1
#
_cell.length_a   1.000
_cell.length_b   1.000
_cell.length_c   1.000
_cell.angle_alpha   90.00
_cell.angle_beta   90.00
_cell.angle_gamma   90.00
#
_symmetry.space_group_name_H-M   'P 1'
#
loop_
_entity.id
_entity.type
_entity.pdbx_description
1 polymer ?
#
loop_
_entity_poly.entity_id
_entity_poly.type
_entity_poly.pdbx_seq_one_letter_code
_entity_poly.pdbx_strand_id
1 'polypeptide(L)'
;MASIDSYLHIIGIALLLILAIVLPLIDRPPTKRVLSKLFLSVLGFMLAHFATHALPNKLAGFIYSSQHEYHSLKAKTPHRT
;
A
#
# COMPACT_ATOMS: atom_id res chain seq x y z
N MET A 1 -18.74 -1.89 4.47
CA MET A 1 -18.26 -1.04 5.59
C MET A 1 -16.76 -0.90 5.43
N ALA A 2 -16.22 0.31 5.38
CA ALA A 2 -14.77 0.51 5.25
C ALA A 2 -14.06 -0.02 6.51
N SER A 3 -13.04 -0.86 6.33
CA SER A 3 -12.28 -1.41 7.45
C SER A 3 -11.43 -0.32 8.11
N ILE A 4 -11.07 -0.52 9.38
CA ILE A 4 -10.21 0.39 10.14
C ILE A 4 -8.88 0.60 9.40
N ASP A 5 -8.34 -0.44 8.75
CA ASP A 5 -7.16 -0.35 7.88
C ASP A 5 -7.33 0.66 6.74
N SER A 6 -8.51 0.74 6.12
CA SER A 6 -8.77 1.71 5.05
C SER A 6 -8.75 3.15 5.55
N TYR A 7 -9.32 3.43 6.73
CA TYR A 7 -9.25 4.76 7.33
C TYR A 7 -7.82 5.15 7.70
N LEU A 8 -7.06 4.21 8.30
CA LEU A 8 -5.66 4.46 8.66
C LEU A 8 -4.80 4.74 7.43
N HIS A 9 -5.04 4.02 6.33
CA HIS A 9 -4.34 4.25 5.07
C HIS A 9 -4.66 5.63 4.46
N ILE A 10 -5.93 6.02 4.45
CA ILE A 10 -6.37 7.33 3.93
C ILE A 10 -5.75 8.47 4.76
N ILE A 11 -5.82 8.38 6.09
CA ILE A 11 -5.27 9.39 7.00
C ILE A 11 -3.74 9.47 6.85
N GLY A 12 -3.06 8.33 6.77
CA GLY A 12 -1.62 8.29 6.59
C GLY A 12 -1.16 8.89 5.25
N ILE A 13 -1.85 8.61 4.15
CA ILE A 13 -1.56 9.22 2.84
C ILE A 13 -1.81 10.73 2.87
N ALA A 14 -2.93 11.17 3.43
CA ALA A 14 -3.25 12.59 3.55
C ALA A 14 -2.16 13.34 4.35
N LEU A 15 -1.71 12.76 5.46
CA LEU A 15 -0.64 13.32 6.28
C LEU A 15 0.69 13.39 5.53
N LEU A 16 1.05 12.35 4.77
CA LEU A 16 2.25 12.34 3.94
C LEU A 16 2.21 13.40 2.84
N LEU A 17 1.06 13.59 2.18
CA LEU A 17 0.87 14.63 1.17
C LEU A 17 1.04 16.02 1.76
N ILE A 18 0.42 16.29 2.92
CA ILE A 18 0.56 17.58 3.61
C ILE A 18 2.03 17.82 3.97
N LEU A 19 2.72 16.83 4.57
CA LEU A 19 4.14 17.00 4.88
C LEU A 19 4.99 17.21 3.63
N ALA A 20 4.73 16.49 2.53
CA ALA A 20 5.48 16.63 1.29
C ALA A 20 5.34 18.03 0.67
N ILE A 21 4.19 18.68 0.83
CA ILE A 21 3.96 20.06 0.39
C ILE A 21 4.58 21.06 1.36
N VAL A 22 4.47 20.83 2.67
CA VAL A 22 4.96 21.78 3.70
C VAL A 22 6.48 21.76 3.82
N LEU A 23 7.14 20.62 3.65
CA LEU A 23 8.60 20.49 3.78
C LEU A 23 9.42 21.41 2.88
N PRO A 24 9.11 21.58 1.58
CA PRO A 24 9.82 22.51 0.70
C PRO A 24 9.51 23.99 1.01
N LEU A 25 8.40 24.28 1.69
CA LEU A 25 8.01 25.65 2.08
C LEU A 25 8.74 26.15 3.35
N ILE A 26 9.49 25.28 4.04
CA ILE A 26 10.22 25.64 5.27
C ILE A 26 11.69 25.89 4.96
N ASP A 27 12.10 27.15 5.15
CA ASP A 27 13.51 27.57 5.02
C ASP A 27 14.31 27.44 6.32
N ARG A 28 13.64 27.23 7.46
CA ARG A 28 14.33 27.09 8.76
C ARG A 28 14.95 25.69 8.91
N PRO A 29 16.29 25.55 8.94
CA PRO A 29 16.96 24.26 9.00
C PRO A 29 16.60 23.38 10.22
N PRO A 30 16.46 23.90 11.47
CA PRO A 30 16.09 23.03 12.59
C PRO A 30 14.67 22.48 12.45
N THR A 31 13.72 23.31 12.02
CA THR A 31 12.32 22.94 11.81
C THR A 31 12.18 21.93 10.68
N LYS A 32 12.86 22.16 9.55
CA LYS A 32 12.89 21.24 8.41
C LYS A 32 13.40 19.85 8.82
N ARG A 33 14.47 19.79 9.63
CA ARG A 33 15.05 18.52 10.10
C ARG A 33 14.08 17.72 10.97
N VAL A 34 13.33 18.41 11.84
CA VAL A 34 12.30 17.77 12.68
C VAL A 34 11.15 17.25 11.82
N LEU A 35 10.63 18.05 10.89
CA LEU A 35 9.56 17.58 10.00
C LEU A 35 10.03 16.46 9.07
N SER A 36 11.28 16.48 8.59
CA SER A 36 11.81 15.38 7.78
C SER A 36 11.88 14.07 8.57
N LYS A 37 12.25 14.12 9.85
CA LYS A 37 12.22 12.93 10.72
C LYS A 37 10.79 12.42 10.94
N LEU A 38 9.84 13.34 11.17
CA LEU A 38 8.42 12.99 11.28
C LEU A 38 7.90 12.35 9.99
N PHE A 39 8.22 12.93 8.84
CA PHE A 39 7.88 12.38 7.52
C PHE A 39 8.39 10.94 7.37
N LEU A 40 9.68 10.72 7.68
CA LEU A 40 10.31 9.40 7.56
C LEU A 40 9.67 8.38 8.51
N SER A 41 9.31 8.80 9.73
CA SER A 41 8.62 7.96 10.71
C SER A 41 7.22 7.55 10.24
N VAL A 42 6.42 8.51 9.76
CA VAL A 42 5.07 8.24 9.23
C VAL A 42 5.16 7.35 7.99
N LEU A 43 6.10 7.63 7.09
CA LEU A 43 6.32 6.83 5.90
C LEU A 43 6.71 5.39 6.25
N GLY A 44 7.64 5.21 7.20
CA GLY A 44 8.05 3.88 7.67
C GLY A 44 6.90 3.11 8.31
N PHE A 45 6.08 3.77 9.13
CA PHE A 45 4.90 3.15 9.73
C PHE A 45 3.88 2.72 8.67
N MET A 46 3.60 3.59 7.69
CA MET A 46 2.71 3.27 6.56
C MET A 46 3.22 2.09 5.74
N LEU A 47 4.54 2.01 5.51
CA LEU A 47 5.16 0.91 4.78
C LEU A 47 5.04 -0.41 5.54
N ALA A 48 5.30 -0.40 6.85
CA ALA A 48 5.15 -1.57 7.70
C ALA A 48 3.70 -2.06 7.73
N HIS A 49 2.75 -1.15 7.93
CA HIS A 49 1.33 -1.46 7.92
C HIS A 49 0.87 -2.04 6.56
N PHE A 50 1.36 -1.49 5.45
CA PHE A 50 1.11 -2.04 4.13
C PHE A 50 1.68 -3.45 3.98
N ALA A 51 2.92 -3.68 4.41
CA ALA A 51 3.59 -4.97 4.32
C ALA A 51 2.91 -6.06 5.18
N THR A 52 2.36 -5.70 6.34
CA THR A 52 1.73 -6.67 7.24
C THR A 52 0.25 -6.93 6.93
N HIS A 53 -0.51 -5.94 6.45
CA HIS A 53 -1.97 -6.06 6.30
C HIS A 53 -2.45 -6.10 4.84
N ALA A 54 -1.80 -5.36 3.94
CA ALA A 54 -2.26 -5.23 2.56
C ALA A 54 -1.51 -6.18 1.60
N LEU A 55 -0.20 -6.29 1.77
CA LEU A 55 0.67 -7.09 0.91
C LEU A 55 0.32 -8.59 0.92
N PRO A 56 0.07 -9.26 2.07
CA PRO A 56 -0.23 -10.69 2.09
C PRO A 56 -1.55 -11.00 1.38
N ASN A 57 -2.56 -10.15 1.57
CA ASN A 57 -3.88 -10.31 0.95
C ASN A 57 -3.81 -10.10 -0.57
N LYS A 58 -3.02 -9.12 -1.05
CA LYS A 58 -2.78 -8.88 -2.47
C LYS A 58 -1.99 -10.02 -3.11
N LEU A 59 -0.95 -10.52 -2.42
CA LEU A 59 -0.15 -11.67 -2.86
C LEU A 59 -0.99 -12.94 -2.92
N ALA A 60 -1.78 -13.23 -1.89
CA ALA A 60 -2.69 -14.37 -1.87
C ALA A 60 -3.67 -14.28 -3.03
N GLY A 61 -4.27 -13.11 -3.27
CA GLY A 61 -5.15 -12.87 -4.42
C GLY A 61 -4.46 -13.16 -5.76
N PHE A 62 -3.24 -12.66 -5.97
CA PHE A 62 -2.48 -12.91 -7.19
C PHE A 62 -2.12 -14.39 -7.39
N ILE A 63 -1.63 -15.06 -6.35
CA ILE A 63 -1.25 -16.48 -6.40
C ILE A 63 -2.49 -17.34 -6.64
N TYR A 64 -3.59 -17.12 -5.91
CA TYR A 64 -4.81 -17.91 -6.08
C TYR A 64 -5.55 -17.62 -7.40
N SER A 65 -5.56 -16.37 -7.87
CA SER A 65 -6.18 -16.03 -9.16
C SER A 65 -5.41 -16.65 -10.32
N SER A 66 -4.07 -16.63 -10.27
CA SER A 66 -3.23 -17.26 -11.28
C SER A 66 -3.44 -18.78 -11.37
N GLN A 67 -3.70 -19.46 -10.23
CA GLN A 67 -4.02 -20.89 -10.22
C GLN A 67 -5.42 -21.21 -10.80
N HIS A 68 -6.41 -20.34 -10.58
CA HIS A 68 -7.75 -20.50 -11.17
C HIS A 68 -7.73 -20.33 -12.69
N GLU A 69 -6.91 -19.40 -13.20
CA GLU A 69 -6.81 -19.15 -14.63
C GLU A 69 -6.22 -20.35 -15.39
N TYR A 70 -5.21 -21.02 -14.81
CA TYR A 70 -4.61 -22.25 -15.36
C TYR A 70 -5.56 -23.46 -15.37
N HIS A 71 -6.42 -23.61 -14.36
CA HIS A 71 -7.42 -24.68 -14.35
C HIS A 71 -8.54 -24.47 -15.37
N SER A 72 -8.90 -23.22 -15.69
CA SER A 72 -9.93 -22.92 -16.69
C SER A 72 -9.50 -23.26 -18.13
N LEU A 73 -8.19 -23.18 -18.42
CA LEU A 73 -7.64 -23.52 -19.74
C LEU A 73 -7.53 -25.03 -19.95
N LYS A 74 -7.27 -25.81 -18.89
CA LYS A 74 -7.17 -27.28 -18.99
C LYS A 74 -8.54 -27.95 -19.22
N ALA A 75 -9.63 -27.34 -18.74
CA ALA A 75 -11.00 -27.81 -18.96
C ALA A 75 -11.51 -27.57 -20.39
N LYS A 76 -10.80 -26.75 -21.19
CA LYS A 76 -11.18 -26.41 -22.57
C LYS A 76 -10.36 -27.19 -23.60
N THR A 77 -10.12 -28.48 -23.34
CA THR A 77 -9.65 -29.40 -24.38
C THR A 77 -10.91 -30.02 -25.01
N PRO A 78 -11.32 -29.66 -26.25
CA PRO A 78 -12.50 -30.23 -26.86
C PRO A 78 -12.21 -31.70 -27.13
N HIS A 79 -13.02 -32.60 -26.58
CA HIS A 79 -13.02 -33.99 -26.99
C HIS A 79 -13.38 -34.03 -28.48
N ARG A 80 -12.38 -34.35 -29.29
CA ARG A 80 -12.50 -34.62 -30.72
C ARG A 80 -13.29 -35.92 -30.88
N THR A 81 -14.55 -35.81 -31.31
CA THR A 81 -15.33 -36.90 -31.93
C THR A 81 -15.28 -36.75 -33.43
#